data_AF-A0AAV3PA93-F1
#
_entry.id   AF-A0AAV3PA93-F1
#
_cell.length_a   1.000
_cell.length_b   1.000
_cell.length_c   1.000
_cell.angle_alpha   90.00
_cell.angle_beta   90.00
_cell.angle_gamma   90.00
#
_symmetry.space_group_name_H-M   'P 1'
#
loop_
_entity.id
_entity.type
_entity.pdbx_description
1 polymer ?
#
loop_
_entity_poly.entity_id
_entity_poly.type
_entity_poly.pdbx_seq_one_letter_code
_entity_poly.pdbx_strand_id
1 'polypeptide(L)'
;MASYRLKLLSKKFIKPSFSTTPPPRSYKLGLMDQLLNNVYMPLAFFFPNRDNNSPLPSNIPTRLENSLSKVLASYYPIAGRAVDNLNIDCSEMKATFIEAHVDCKMSQITSNPNVSAQDVIFPSGLCWRASKGDDGSLLVAQLTHFNCGGKSLNLCMSHKVSDGLTLSNFARDWAAVTKQAGTEVLYIISFISTLYSILPSIKSPIYGI
;
A
#
# COMPACT_ATOMS: atom_id res chain seq x y z
N MET A 1 7.64 29.09 -2.32
CA MET A 1 7.56 27.71 -1.80
C MET A 1 8.78 26.96 -2.31
N ALA A 2 9.49 26.21 -1.47
CA ALA A 2 10.58 25.36 -1.94
C ALA A 2 9.99 24.27 -2.83
N SER A 3 10.28 24.32 -4.13
CA SER A 3 9.83 23.30 -5.08
C SER A 3 10.83 22.15 -5.05
N TYR A 4 10.51 21.07 -4.36
CA TYR A 4 11.32 19.85 -4.40
C TYR A 4 11.11 19.16 -5.76
N ARG A 5 12.19 18.91 -6.49
CA ARG A 5 12.12 18.19 -7.77
C ARG A 5 12.10 16.69 -7.49
N LEU A 6 11.00 16.04 -7.86
CA LEU A 6 10.91 14.58 -7.86
C LEU A 6 11.22 14.05 -9.26
N LYS A 7 12.10 13.05 -9.32
CA LYS A 7 12.47 12.32 -10.52
C LYS A 7 11.97 10.88 -10.39
N LEU A 8 11.05 10.49 -11.26
CA LEU A 8 10.63 9.10 -11.41
C LEU A 8 11.82 8.27 -11.93
N LEU A 9 12.20 7.23 -11.20
CA LEU A 9 13.26 6.30 -11.61
C LEU A 9 12.65 5.07 -12.31
N SER A 10 11.62 4.48 -11.71
CA SER A 10 10.89 3.36 -12.31
C SER A 10 9.43 3.30 -11.86
N LYS A 11 8.59 2.69 -12.69
CA LYS A 11 7.20 2.34 -12.39
C LYS A 11 6.97 0.89 -12.81
N LYS A 12 6.46 0.06 -11.91
CA LYS A 12 6.20 -1.37 -12.12
C LYS A 12 4.80 -1.74 -11.64
N PHE A 13 4.26 -2.80 -12.23
CA PHE A 13 2.99 -3.39 -11.82
C PHE A 13 3.25 -4.71 -11.10
N ILE A 14 2.85 -4.79 -9.83
CA ILE A 14 3.11 -5.93 -8.96
C ILE A 14 1.83 -6.77 -8.87
N LYS A 15 1.89 -7.98 -9.41
CA LYS A 15 0.80 -8.96 -9.31
C LYS A 15 0.90 -9.70 -7.97
N PRO A 16 -0.21 -10.08 -7.34
CA PRO A 16 -0.17 -10.96 -6.17
C PRO A 16 0.43 -12.33 -6.52
N SER A 17 1.20 -12.93 -5.61
CA SER A 17 1.74 -14.29 -5.77
C SER A 17 0.89 -15.32 -5.02
N PHE A 18 -0.08 -15.93 -5.70
CA PHE A 18 -0.89 -16.99 -5.12
C PHE A 18 -0.14 -18.32 -5.10
N SER A 19 -0.15 -19.01 -3.95
CA SER A 19 0.40 -20.37 -3.82
C SER A 19 -0.65 -21.47 -4.04
N THR A 20 -1.94 -21.11 -4.15
CA THR A 20 -3.08 -22.02 -4.21
C THR A 20 -4.14 -21.53 -5.21
N THR A 21 -5.35 -22.11 -5.16
CA THR A 21 -6.49 -21.82 -6.03
C THR A 21 -6.69 -20.32 -6.31
N PRO A 22 -6.99 -19.93 -7.57
CA PRO A 22 -7.21 -18.52 -7.91
C PRO A 22 -8.30 -17.88 -7.03
N PRO A 23 -8.13 -16.62 -6.61
CA PRO A 23 -9.15 -15.95 -5.81
C PRO A 23 -10.41 -15.67 -6.65
N PRO A 24 -11.53 -15.31 -6.00
CA PRO A 24 -12.70 -14.80 -6.69
C PRO A 24 -12.35 -13.64 -7.60
N ARG A 25 -12.95 -13.60 -8.79
CA ARG A 25 -12.74 -12.54 -9.79
C ARG A 25 -13.42 -11.22 -9.43
N SER A 26 -14.24 -11.17 -8.39
CA SER A 26 -14.92 -9.98 -7.92
C SER A 26 -14.98 -9.94 -6.40
N TYR A 27 -14.85 -8.74 -5.84
CA TYR A 27 -15.02 -8.46 -4.42
C TYR A 27 -16.11 -7.40 -4.23
N LYS A 28 -17.14 -7.74 -3.44
CA LYS A 28 -18.27 -6.85 -3.16
C LYS A 28 -17.95 -5.93 -1.99
N LEU A 29 -18.10 -4.63 -2.21
CA LEU A 29 -17.89 -3.58 -1.21
C LEU A 29 -18.99 -3.58 -0.15
N GLY A 30 -18.63 -3.34 1.11
CA GLY A 30 -19.58 -3.15 2.20
C GLY A 30 -20.33 -1.82 2.08
N LEU A 31 -21.48 -1.68 2.74
CA LEU A 31 -22.31 -0.48 2.65
C LEU A 31 -21.53 0.80 3.00
N MET A 32 -20.68 0.75 4.03
CA MET A 32 -19.85 1.91 4.42
C MET A 32 -18.85 2.27 3.32
N ASP A 33 -18.25 1.27 2.68
CA ASP A 33 -17.30 1.47 1.59
C ASP A 33 -17.97 2.07 0.34
N GLN A 34 -19.25 1.78 0.11
CA GLN A 34 -20.06 2.34 -0.98
C GLN A 34 -20.41 3.82 -0.76
N LEU A 35 -20.49 4.27 0.50
CA LEU A 35 -20.79 5.65 0.87
C LEU A 35 -19.56 6.57 0.82
N LEU A 36 -18.36 5.99 0.73
CA LEU A 36 -17.12 6.74 0.65
C LEU A 36 -16.88 7.27 -0.76
N ASN A 37 -16.51 8.55 -0.82
CA ASN A 37 -15.99 9.14 -2.06
C ASN A 37 -14.67 8.49 -2.45
N ASN A 38 -14.27 8.64 -3.72
CA ASN A 38 -13.00 8.12 -4.24
C ASN A 38 -11.80 8.91 -3.67
N VAL A 39 -11.50 8.67 -2.40
CA VAL A 39 -10.43 9.28 -1.61
C VAL A 39 -9.35 8.24 -1.40
N TYR A 40 -8.10 8.67 -1.41
CA TYR A 40 -6.97 7.82 -1.08
C TYR A 40 -6.43 8.19 0.32
N MET A 41 -5.81 7.23 0.99
CA MET A 41 -5.19 7.43 2.29
C MET A 41 -3.68 7.33 2.12
N PRO A 42 -2.93 8.44 2.33
CA PRO A 42 -1.48 8.44 2.24
C PRO A 42 -0.87 8.07 3.59
N LEU A 43 0.16 7.22 3.56
CA LEU A 43 0.98 6.83 4.71
C LEU A 43 2.45 6.80 4.28
N ALA A 44 3.36 7.28 5.14
CA ALA A 44 4.77 7.29 4.83
C ALA A 44 5.65 6.98 6.02
N PHE A 45 6.74 6.27 5.75
CA PHE A 45 7.76 5.89 6.71
C PHE A 45 9.09 6.47 6.24
N PHE A 46 9.79 7.19 7.12
CA PHE A 46 11.08 7.80 6.83
C PHE A 46 12.21 7.01 7.51
N PHE A 47 13.18 6.59 6.70
CA PHE A 47 14.34 5.81 7.12
C PHE A 47 15.61 6.64 6.92
N PRO A 48 16.13 7.30 7.97
CA PRO A 48 17.38 8.03 7.88
C PRO A 48 18.54 7.08 7.53
N ASN A 49 19.54 7.61 6.85
CA ASN A 49 20.77 6.87 6.56
C ASN A 49 21.57 6.73 7.86
N ARG A 50 21.44 5.60 8.57
CA ARG A 50 22.01 5.42 9.92
C ARG A 50 23.33 4.66 9.97
N ASP A 51 23.76 3.99 8.89
CA ASP A 51 24.95 3.15 8.93
C ASP A 51 25.88 3.37 7.74
N ASN A 52 27.08 3.91 8.00
CA ASN A 52 28.24 3.77 7.12
C ASN A 52 28.85 2.35 7.20
N ASN A 53 28.43 1.53 8.16
CA ASN A 53 29.09 0.26 8.52
C ASN A 53 28.28 -1.01 8.16
N SER A 54 27.05 -0.88 7.68
CA SER A 54 26.34 -1.99 7.05
C SER A 54 25.81 -1.54 5.69
N PRO A 55 26.33 -2.08 4.57
CA PRO A 55 25.75 -1.78 3.28
C PRO A 55 24.32 -2.30 3.28
N LEU A 56 23.35 -1.39 3.24
CA LEU A 56 21.96 -1.71 2.94
C LEU A 56 21.98 -2.58 1.67
N PRO A 57 21.36 -3.77 1.68
CA PRO A 57 21.57 -4.74 0.61
C PRO A 57 21.17 -4.10 -0.73
N SER A 58 21.98 -4.29 -1.76
CA SER A 58 21.84 -3.66 -3.10
C SER A 58 20.52 -3.98 -3.81
N ASN A 59 19.65 -4.81 -3.21
CA ASN A 59 18.42 -5.35 -3.76
C ASN A 59 17.13 -4.85 -3.08
N ILE A 60 17.15 -3.73 -2.34
CA ILE A 60 15.96 -3.22 -1.63
C ILE A 60 14.72 -3.09 -2.53
N PRO A 61 14.78 -2.47 -3.73
CA PRO A 61 13.62 -2.39 -4.60
C PRO A 61 13.06 -3.79 -4.92
N THR A 62 13.92 -4.72 -5.34
CA THR A 62 13.54 -6.10 -5.63
C THR A 62 12.93 -6.82 -4.42
N ARG A 63 13.48 -6.62 -3.22
CA ARG A 63 12.92 -7.21 -1.98
C ARG A 63 11.55 -6.64 -1.65
N LEU A 64 11.35 -5.34 -1.82
CA LEU A 64 10.05 -4.69 -1.62
C LEU A 64 9.03 -5.16 -2.65
N GLU A 65 9.42 -5.27 -3.92
CA GLU A 65 8.56 -5.80 -5.00
C GLU A 65 8.11 -7.25 -4.74
N ASN A 66 9.06 -8.13 -4.41
CA ASN A 66 8.78 -9.55 -4.15
C ASN A 66 7.90 -9.75 -2.90
N SER A 67 8.18 -9.01 -1.83
CA SER A 67 7.36 -9.08 -0.61
C SER A 67 5.99 -8.44 -0.79
N LEU A 68 5.88 -7.39 -1.61
CA LEU A 68 4.60 -6.78 -1.96
C LEU A 68 3.73 -7.77 -2.75
N SER A 69 4.32 -8.48 -3.72
CA SER A 69 3.64 -9.56 -4.44
C SER A 69 3.08 -10.63 -3.49
N LYS A 70 3.86 -11.04 -2.49
CA LYS A 70 3.44 -12.03 -1.47
C LYS A 70 2.31 -11.52 -0.57
N VAL A 71 2.46 -10.34 0.03
CA VAL A 71 1.45 -9.82 0.96
C VAL A 71 0.13 -9.51 0.23
N LEU A 72 0.19 -9.08 -1.04
CA LEU A 72 -1.00 -8.85 -1.86
C LEU A 72 -1.82 -10.11 -2.09
N ALA A 73 -1.26 -11.32 -1.96
CA ALA A 73 -2.05 -12.54 -2.06
C ALA A 73 -3.08 -12.65 -0.92
N SER A 74 -2.70 -12.23 0.30
CA SER A 74 -3.60 -12.14 1.46
C SER A 74 -4.59 -10.98 1.36
N TYR A 75 -4.22 -9.93 0.63
CA TYR A 75 -4.98 -8.69 0.49
C TYR A 75 -5.43 -8.47 -0.98
N TYR A 76 -5.82 -9.54 -1.66
CA TYR A 76 -6.02 -9.52 -3.11
C TYR A 76 -6.96 -8.43 -3.67
N PRO A 77 -8.05 -8.00 -2.99
CA PRO A 77 -8.91 -6.95 -3.54
C PRO A 77 -8.19 -5.62 -3.71
N ILE A 78 -7.14 -5.36 -2.92
CA ILE A 78 -6.32 -4.14 -2.99
C ILE A 78 -5.52 -4.07 -4.31
N ALA A 79 -5.27 -5.21 -4.96
CA ALA A 79 -4.66 -5.25 -6.28
C ALA A 79 -5.69 -5.14 -7.42
N GLY A 80 -6.99 -5.17 -7.14
CA GLY A 80 -8.07 -5.10 -8.13
C GLY A 80 -8.32 -3.70 -8.68
N ARG A 81 -9.45 -3.52 -9.37
CA ARG A 81 -9.92 -2.25 -9.94
C ARG A 81 -11.36 -1.97 -9.53
N ALA A 82 -11.64 -0.77 -9.03
CA ALA A 82 -13.02 -0.36 -8.78
C ALA A 82 -13.74 -0.17 -10.14
N VAL A 83 -14.72 -1.02 -10.43
CA VAL A 83 -15.53 -0.93 -11.67
C VAL A 83 -16.67 0.05 -11.46
N ASP A 84 -17.27 0.03 -10.27
CA ASP A 84 -18.36 0.87 -9.85
C ASP A 84 -18.23 1.21 -8.35
N ASN A 85 -19.32 1.66 -7.72
CA ASN A 85 -19.35 1.90 -6.28
C ASN A 85 -19.61 0.65 -5.45
N LEU A 86 -19.87 -0.50 -6.07
CA LEU A 86 -20.33 -1.72 -5.42
C LEU A 86 -19.30 -2.86 -5.46
N ASN A 87 -18.44 -2.91 -6.47
CA ASN A 87 -17.59 -4.04 -6.76
C ASN A 87 -16.18 -3.63 -7.17
N ILE A 88 -15.23 -4.48 -6.78
CA ILE A 88 -13.86 -4.49 -7.25
C ILE A 88 -13.69 -5.67 -8.20
N ASP A 89 -13.23 -5.41 -9.42
CA ASP A 89 -12.80 -6.45 -10.36
C ASP A 89 -11.38 -6.91 -10.02
N CYS A 90 -11.26 -8.21 -9.77
CA CYS A 90 -10.04 -8.91 -9.41
C CYS A 90 -9.54 -9.82 -10.55
N SER A 91 -9.98 -9.60 -11.79
CA SER A 91 -9.54 -10.38 -12.95
C SER A 91 -8.09 -10.06 -13.37
N GLU A 92 -7.74 -8.77 -13.38
CA GLU A 92 -6.41 -8.27 -13.79
C GLU A 92 -5.69 -7.57 -12.63
N MET A 93 -5.48 -8.31 -11.53
CA MET A 93 -4.90 -7.77 -10.29
C MET A 93 -3.46 -7.30 -10.47
N LYS A 94 -3.22 -6.02 -10.16
CA LYS A 94 -1.90 -5.42 -10.05
C LYS A 94 -1.91 -4.16 -9.18
N ALA A 95 -0.97 -4.06 -8.25
CA ALA A 95 -0.66 -2.82 -7.54
C ALA A 95 0.44 -2.04 -8.29
N THR A 96 0.46 -0.72 -8.13
CA THR A 96 1.55 0.11 -8.69
C THR A 96 2.69 0.23 -7.69
N PHE A 97 3.92 -0.06 -8.13
CA PHE A 97 5.14 0.20 -7.37
C PHE A 97 5.99 1.25 -8.11
N ILE A 98 6.38 2.31 -7.40
CA ILE A 98 7.15 3.42 -7.93
C ILE A 98 8.47 3.51 -7.20
N GLU A 99 9.55 3.75 -7.95
CA GLU A 99 10.81 4.19 -7.39
C GLU A 99 11.10 5.62 -7.86
N ALA A 100 11.46 6.49 -6.93
CA ALA A 100 11.70 7.90 -7.21
C ALA A 100 12.90 8.44 -6.44
N HIS A 101 13.44 9.55 -6.92
CA HIS A 101 14.47 10.33 -6.25
C HIS A 101 13.95 11.75 -6.03
N VAL A 102 14.19 12.32 -4.85
CA VAL A 102 13.91 13.73 -4.57
C VAL A 102 15.20 14.47 -4.27
N ASP A 103 15.37 15.61 -4.95
CA ASP A 103 16.61 16.40 -4.92
C ASP A 103 16.74 17.25 -3.64
N CYS A 104 16.57 16.63 -2.47
CA CYS A 104 16.73 17.28 -1.17
C CYS A 104 17.16 16.31 -0.07
N LYS A 105 17.55 16.86 1.09
CA LYS A 105 17.77 16.08 2.31
C LYS A 105 16.43 15.77 2.97
N MET A 106 16.32 14.59 3.58
CA MET A 106 15.13 14.18 4.32
C MET A 106 14.75 15.18 5.43
N SER A 107 15.74 15.74 6.13
CA SER A 107 15.53 16.73 7.20
C SER A 107 14.83 18.01 6.70
N GLN A 108 15.02 18.39 5.44
CA GLN A 108 14.35 19.56 4.87
C GLN A 108 12.83 19.39 4.75
N ILE A 109 12.35 18.15 4.85
CA ILE A 109 10.92 17.80 4.78
C ILE A 109 10.40 17.50 6.17
N THR A 110 11.09 16.65 6.94
CA THR A 110 10.63 16.26 8.28
C THR A 110 10.68 17.40 9.30
N SER A 111 11.53 18.41 9.08
CA SER A 111 11.66 19.57 9.97
C SER A 111 10.87 20.80 9.50
N ASN A 112 10.15 20.71 8.37
CA ASN A 112 9.41 21.85 7.83
C ASN A 112 7.91 21.71 8.11
N PRO A 113 7.33 22.50 9.03
CA PRO A 113 5.91 22.42 9.35
C PRO A 113 4.99 22.94 8.22
N ASN A 114 5.55 23.67 7.25
CA ASN A 114 4.79 24.27 6.14
C ASN A 114 4.86 23.44 4.86
N VAL A 115 5.63 22.34 4.84
CA VAL A 115 5.62 21.40 3.73
C VAL A 115 4.54 20.39 4.04
N SER A 116 3.47 20.38 3.23
CA SER A 116 2.54 19.27 3.33
C SER A 116 3.34 18.01 3.00
N ALA A 117 3.37 17.06 3.94
CA ALA A 117 4.06 15.80 3.73
C ALA A 117 3.59 15.15 2.41
N GLN A 118 2.32 15.38 2.05
CA GLN A 118 1.67 14.93 0.82
C GLN A 118 2.37 15.41 -0.46
N ASP A 119 2.76 16.69 -0.57
CA ASP A 119 3.37 17.24 -1.79
C ASP A 119 4.75 16.66 -2.13
N VAL A 120 5.41 16.09 -1.12
CA VAL A 120 6.77 15.57 -1.23
C VAL A 120 6.79 14.04 -1.31
N ILE A 121 5.91 13.39 -0.55
CA ILE A 121 5.80 11.94 -0.46
C ILE A 121 5.06 11.39 -1.70
N PHE A 122 4.11 12.16 -2.23
CA PHE A 122 3.32 11.83 -3.42
C PHE A 122 3.08 13.08 -4.28
N PRO A 123 4.08 13.57 -5.02
CA PRO A 123 3.92 14.77 -5.84
C PRO A 123 2.72 14.66 -6.78
N SER A 124 2.09 15.81 -7.01
CA SER A 124 0.93 15.97 -7.87
C SER A 124 1.13 15.23 -9.21
N GLY A 125 0.22 14.31 -9.53
CA GLY A 125 0.21 13.53 -10.76
C GLY A 125 0.65 12.06 -10.64
N LEU A 126 1.15 11.61 -9.48
CA LEU A 126 1.56 10.21 -9.31
C LEU A 126 0.53 9.31 -8.60
N CYS A 127 -0.28 9.84 -7.67
CA CYS A 127 -1.07 8.95 -6.78
C CYS A 127 -2.46 9.44 -6.33
N TRP A 128 -2.77 10.74 -6.43
CA TRP A 128 -3.96 11.29 -5.75
C TRP A 128 -5.11 11.71 -6.66
N ARG A 129 -4.84 11.95 -7.94
CA ARG A 129 -5.87 12.38 -8.89
C ARG A 129 -5.98 11.33 -9.97
N ALA A 130 -7.21 10.87 -10.20
CA ALA A 130 -7.63 10.26 -11.44
C ALA A 130 -7.33 11.24 -12.58
N SER A 131 -6.07 11.29 -12.99
CA SER A 131 -5.65 11.96 -14.21
C SER A 131 -6.08 11.11 -15.38
N LYS A 132 -6.36 11.73 -16.53
CA LYS A 132 -6.57 10.98 -17.77
C LYS A 132 -5.37 10.07 -18.00
N GLY A 133 -5.57 8.75 -17.96
CA GLY A 133 -4.52 7.73 -18.06
C GLY A 133 -4.14 7.04 -16.74
N ASP A 134 -4.81 7.35 -15.63
CA ASP A 134 -4.72 6.59 -14.39
C ASP A 134 -5.16 5.13 -14.62
N ASP A 135 -4.39 4.18 -14.12
CA ASP A 135 -4.65 2.76 -14.34
C ASP A 135 -5.71 2.20 -13.37
N GLY A 136 -6.27 3.06 -12.50
CA GLY A 136 -7.30 2.73 -11.53
C GLY A 136 -6.78 1.91 -10.35
N SER A 137 -5.46 1.95 -10.09
CA SER A 137 -4.84 1.15 -9.05
C SER A 137 -5.33 1.58 -7.66
N LEU A 138 -5.83 0.61 -6.89
CA LEU A 138 -6.32 0.85 -5.54
C LEU A 138 -5.19 0.97 -4.50
N LEU A 139 -3.95 0.61 -4.89
CA LEU A 139 -2.75 0.76 -4.07
C LEU A 139 -1.56 1.20 -4.92
N VAL A 140 -0.94 2.30 -4.48
CA VAL A 140 0.38 2.73 -4.92
C VAL A 140 1.36 2.61 -3.77
N ALA A 141 2.44 1.87 -3.98
CA ALA A 141 3.61 1.85 -3.10
C ALA A 141 4.76 2.61 -3.76
N GLN A 142 5.49 3.44 -3.01
CA GLN A 142 6.58 4.24 -3.53
C GLN A 142 7.81 4.17 -2.62
N LEU A 143 8.96 3.81 -3.19
CA LEU A 143 10.27 3.98 -2.58
C LEU A 143 10.88 5.29 -3.07
N THR A 144 11.20 6.20 -2.14
CA THR A 144 11.82 7.50 -2.48
C THR A 144 13.21 7.60 -1.89
N HIS A 145 14.18 7.98 -2.71
CA HIS A 145 15.57 8.24 -2.31
C HIS A 145 15.82 9.73 -2.11
N PHE A 146 16.62 10.07 -1.10
CA PHE A 146 17.00 11.45 -0.75
C PHE A 146 18.50 11.67 -0.96
N ASN A 147 18.92 12.92 -1.19
CA ASN A 147 20.34 13.28 -1.36
C ASN A 147 21.21 12.97 -0.13
N CYS A 148 20.62 12.83 1.05
CA CYS A 148 21.33 12.43 2.26
C CYS A 148 21.49 10.90 2.41
N GLY A 149 21.12 10.12 1.39
CA GLY A 149 21.13 8.65 1.40
C GLY A 149 19.95 8.02 2.15
N GLY A 150 19.17 8.84 2.86
CA GLY A 150 17.93 8.41 3.52
C GLY A 150 16.90 7.96 2.48
N LYS A 151 15.91 7.19 2.93
CA LYS A 151 14.84 6.65 2.08
C LYS A 151 13.49 6.84 2.73
N SER A 152 12.43 6.96 1.96
CA SER A 152 11.07 6.83 2.48
C SER A 152 10.32 5.74 1.74
N LEU A 153 9.47 5.03 2.48
CA LEU A 153 8.52 4.07 1.92
C LEU A 153 7.12 4.62 2.13
N ASN A 154 6.41 4.81 1.02
CA ASN A 154 5.15 5.51 1.01
C ASN A 154 4.06 4.57 0.45
N LEU A 155 2.87 4.59 1.05
CA LEU A 155 1.69 3.86 0.65
C LEU A 155 0.55 4.84 0.39
N CYS A 156 -0.16 4.68 -0.72
CA CYS A 156 -1.37 5.43 -1.03
C CYS A 156 -2.44 4.43 -1.43
N MET A 157 -3.48 4.29 -0.60
CA MET A 157 -4.49 3.24 -0.78
C MET A 157 -5.90 3.81 -0.84
N SER A 158 -6.73 3.30 -1.74
CA SER A 158 -8.12 3.75 -1.86
C SER A 158 -8.92 3.44 -0.60
N HIS A 159 -9.61 4.46 -0.08
CA HIS A 159 -10.48 4.32 1.08
C HIS A 159 -11.71 3.43 0.78
N LYS A 160 -12.01 3.15 -0.49
CA LYS A 160 -13.05 2.19 -0.89
C LYS A 160 -12.75 0.74 -0.48
N VAL A 161 -11.49 0.38 -0.26
CA VAL A 161 -11.10 -1.00 0.09
C VAL A 161 -10.37 -1.08 1.42
N SER A 162 -10.30 0.03 2.14
CA SER A 162 -9.53 0.11 3.38
C SER A 162 -9.95 1.28 4.25
N ASP A 163 -9.85 1.09 5.56
CA ASP A 163 -9.79 2.16 6.55
C ASP A 163 -8.35 2.30 7.09
N GLY A 164 -8.15 3.22 8.05
CA GLY A 164 -6.84 3.43 8.67
C GLY A 164 -6.27 2.18 9.36
N LEU A 165 -7.13 1.32 9.91
CA LEU A 165 -6.69 0.07 10.55
C LEU A 165 -6.19 -0.94 9.51
N THR A 166 -6.95 -1.12 8.43
CA THR A 166 -6.59 -1.97 7.29
C THR A 166 -5.27 -1.51 6.66
N LEU A 167 -5.09 -0.21 6.45
CA LEU A 167 -3.83 0.36 5.93
C LEU A 167 -2.65 0.10 6.88
N SER A 168 -2.87 0.23 8.19
CA SER A 168 -1.83 -0.01 9.19
C SER A 168 -1.44 -1.50 9.28
N ASN A 169 -2.43 -2.40 9.21
CA ASN A 169 -2.20 -3.84 9.21
C ASN A 169 -1.48 -4.28 7.93
N PHE A 170 -1.91 -3.78 6.76
CA PHE A 170 -1.22 -4.04 5.51
C PHE A 170 0.25 -3.61 5.57
N ALA A 171 0.54 -2.40 6.07
CA ALA A 171 1.91 -1.91 6.21
C ALA A 171 2.76 -2.77 7.17
N ARG A 172 2.18 -3.19 8.29
CA ARG A 172 2.83 -4.09 9.27
C ARG A 172 3.14 -5.44 8.65
N ASP A 173 2.17 -6.05 8.00
CA ASP A 173 2.30 -7.38 7.39
C ASP A 173 3.28 -7.36 6.22
N TRP A 174 3.23 -6.31 5.39
CA TRP A 174 4.20 -6.13 4.32
C TRP A 174 5.63 -6.02 4.87
N ALA A 175 5.84 -5.27 5.95
CA ALA A 175 7.14 -5.18 6.61
C ALA A 175 7.60 -6.53 7.17
N ALA A 176 6.69 -7.31 7.78
CA ALA A 176 6.99 -8.65 8.28
C ALA A 176 7.42 -9.60 7.15
N VAL A 177 6.67 -9.63 6.05
CA VAL A 177 7.00 -10.43 4.86
C VAL A 177 8.32 -9.97 4.21
N THR A 178 8.60 -8.66 4.19
CA THR A 178 9.87 -8.11 3.69
C THR A 178 11.07 -8.57 4.51
N LYS A 179 10.90 -8.64 5.84
CA LYS A 179 11.93 -9.14 6.76
C LYS A 179 12.17 -10.64 6.59
N GLN A 180 11.11 -11.41 6.34
CA GLN A 180 11.12 -12.87 6.22
C GLN A 180 11.38 -13.39 4.81
N ALA A 181 11.73 -12.53 3.84
CA ALA A 181 12.07 -12.93 2.48
C ALA A 181 13.30 -13.88 2.50
N GLY A 182 13.00 -15.19 2.63
CA GLY A 182 13.91 -16.30 2.93
C GLY A 182 13.21 -17.53 3.55
N THR A 183 11.98 -17.44 4.06
CA THR A 183 11.23 -18.58 4.63
C THR A 183 9.73 -18.44 4.38
N GLU A 184 9.02 -19.56 4.19
CA GLU A 184 7.56 -19.58 3.99
C GLU A 184 6.81 -19.15 5.25
N VAL A 185 5.76 -18.35 5.09
CA VAL A 185 4.96 -17.81 6.19
C VAL A 185 3.62 -18.55 6.27
N LEU A 186 3.35 -19.12 7.45
CA LEU A 186 2.05 -19.69 7.81
C LEU A 186 1.02 -18.54 7.91
N TYR A 187 0.00 -18.60 7.05
CA TYR A 187 -1.09 -17.63 6.98
C TYR A 187 -1.98 -17.71 8.22
N ILE A 188 -1.93 -16.70 9.09
CA ILE A 188 -3.07 -16.33 9.93
C ILE A 188 -2.99 -14.82 10.10
N ILE A 189 -3.84 -14.03 9.43
CA ILE A 189 -4.79 -13.10 10.06
C ILE A 189 -5.98 -12.92 9.12
N SER A 190 -7.16 -13.32 9.60
CA SER A 190 -8.45 -12.96 9.04
C SER A 190 -8.80 -11.52 9.43
N PHE A 191 -9.09 -10.68 8.44
CA PHE A 191 -10.42 -10.08 8.21
C PHE A 191 -10.27 -8.90 7.24
N ILE A 192 -10.78 -9.07 6.02
CA ILE A 192 -11.13 -7.96 5.13
C ILE A 192 -12.58 -7.62 5.43
N SER A 193 -12.83 -6.60 6.25
CA SER A 193 -14.06 -5.80 6.22
C SER A 193 -14.01 -4.75 7.33
N THR A 194 -14.33 -3.52 6.94
CA THR A 194 -14.56 -2.32 7.75
C THR A 194 -15.70 -2.43 8.77
N LEU A 195 -16.23 -3.63 9.09
CA LEU A 195 -17.53 -3.78 9.76
C LEU A 195 -17.73 -4.96 10.72
N TYR A 196 -16.70 -5.65 11.22
CA TYR A 196 -16.92 -6.57 12.36
C TYR A 196 -17.00 -5.86 13.72
N SER A 197 -16.71 -4.56 13.80
CA SER A 197 -16.69 -3.83 15.08
C SER A 197 -18.00 -3.10 15.44
N ILE A 198 -19.07 -3.20 14.63
CA ILE A 198 -20.36 -2.52 14.91
C ILE A 198 -21.59 -3.42 14.74
N LEU A 199 -21.48 -4.72 15.04
CA LEU A 199 -22.67 -5.54 15.32
C LEU A 199 -22.61 -6.04 16.76
N PRO A 200 -23.65 -5.75 17.60
CA PRO A 200 -23.74 -6.38 18.91
C PRO A 200 -23.86 -7.89 18.73
N SER A 201 -23.17 -8.65 19.60
CA SER A 201 -23.09 -10.11 19.56
C SER A 201 -24.41 -10.79 19.20
N ILE A 202 -24.48 -11.37 18.00
CA ILE A 202 -25.49 -12.39 17.71
C ILE A 202 -24.93 -13.71 18.25
N LYS A 203 -25.36 -14.06 19.47
CA LYS A 203 -25.27 -15.44 19.97
C LYS A 203 -26.26 -16.28 19.17
N SER A 204 -25.80 -17.38 18.59
CA SER A 204 -26.64 -18.56 18.31
C SER A 204 -25.81 -19.72 17.75
N PRO A 205 -26.30 -20.97 17.84
CA PRO A 205 -26.84 -21.66 18.99
C PRO A 205 -26.01 -22.93 19.30
N ILE A 206 -26.23 -23.46 20.50
CA ILE A 206 -25.76 -24.78 20.92
C ILE A 206 -26.39 -25.82 20.00
N TYR A 207 -25.58 -26.60 19.27
CA TYR A 207 -26.02 -27.89 18.77
C TYR A 207 -25.81 -28.92 19.87
N GLY A 208 -26.92 -29.30 20.50
CA GLY A 208 -27.05 -30.51 21.29
C GLY A 208 -28.08 -31.41 20.63
N ILE A 209 -27.72 -32.70 20.61
CA ILE A 209 -28.37 -33.90 20.05
C ILE A 209 -27.91 -34.23 18.63
#